data_AF-A0AAE9JTK9-F1
#
_entry.id   AF-A0AAE9JTK9-F1
#
_cell.length_a   1.000
_cell.length_b   1.000
_cell.length_c   1.000
_cell.angle_alpha   90.00
_cell.angle_beta   90.00
_cell.angle_gamma   90.00
#
_symmetry.space_group_name_H-M   'P 1'
#
loop_
_entity.id
_entity.type
_entity.pdbx_description
1 polymer ?
#
loop_
_entity_poly.entity_id
_entity_poly.type
_entity_poly.pdbx_seq_one_letter_code
_entity_poly.pdbx_strand_id
1 'polypeptide(L)'
;MFVKSLLLLSVAIAYVSADCLHCICMRESQCKPIGCHMDVGSLSCGYYQIKIGYYEDCGQPGKKSGESTEAAWKRCADDLSCSTTCVENYYNRYKSQCNGLGMGACQVKILAYAKKRCCF
;
A
#
# COMPACT_ATOMS: atom_id res chain seq x y z
N MET A 1 -29.77 -33.46 18.51
CA MET A 1 -28.47 -33.33 17.83
C MET A 1 -28.39 -31.93 17.21
N PHE A 2 -27.97 -30.92 17.98
CA PHE A 2 -27.81 -29.54 17.50
C PHE A 2 -26.35 -29.33 17.14
N VAL A 3 -26.02 -29.57 15.87
CA VAL A 3 -24.63 -29.57 15.41
C VAL A 3 -24.28 -28.16 14.94
N LYS A 4 -23.39 -27.52 15.71
CA LYS A 4 -22.32 -26.61 15.26
C LYS A 4 -22.73 -25.50 14.27
N SER A 5 -23.11 -24.33 14.79
CA SER A 5 -23.02 -23.08 14.01
C SER A 5 -22.65 -21.91 14.93
N LEU A 6 -21.41 -21.89 15.40
CA LEU A 6 -20.74 -20.70 15.89
C LEU A 6 -19.28 -20.83 15.47
N LEU A 7 -18.94 -20.35 14.26
CA LEU A 7 -17.55 -20.05 13.83
C LEU A 7 -17.53 -19.53 12.38
N LEU A 8 -18.30 -18.48 12.07
CA LEU A 8 -18.14 -17.77 10.79
C LEU A 8 -18.42 -16.27 10.98
N LEU A 9 -17.53 -15.55 11.68
CA LEU A 9 -17.59 -14.09 11.66
C LEU A 9 -16.23 -13.38 11.59
N SER A 10 -15.16 -14.07 11.17
CA SER A 10 -13.83 -13.47 11.03
C SER A 10 -13.30 -13.40 9.60
N VAL A 11 -13.99 -13.97 8.60
CA VAL A 11 -13.46 -14.04 7.21
C VAL A 11 -13.77 -12.80 6.36
N ALA A 12 -14.73 -11.95 6.77
CA ALA A 12 -15.14 -10.80 5.95
C ALA A 12 -14.12 -9.64 5.93
N ILE A 13 -13.23 -9.53 6.93
CA ILE A 13 -12.31 -8.38 7.04
C ILE A 13 -11.12 -8.50 6.07
N ALA A 14 -10.62 -9.71 5.84
CA ALA A 14 -9.48 -9.95 4.94
C ALA A 14 -9.84 -9.76 3.46
N TYR A 15 -11.07 -10.11 3.06
CA TYR A 15 -11.51 -10.02 1.67
C TYR A 15 -11.58 -8.57 1.18
N VAL A 16 -12.17 -7.68 1.98
CA VAL A 16 -12.28 -6.24 1.66
C VAL A 16 -10.91 -5.56 1.53
N SER A 17 -9.88 -6.02 2.27
CA SER A 17 -8.52 -5.47 2.15
C SER A 17 -7.81 -5.88 0.85
N ALA A 18 -8.03 -7.11 0.36
CA ALA A 18 -7.47 -7.59 -0.90
C ALA A 18 -8.08 -6.85 -2.10
N ASP A 19 -9.40 -6.60 -2.06
CA ASP A 19 -10.11 -5.83 -3.09
C ASP A 19 -9.60 -4.38 -3.16
N CYS A 20 -9.32 -3.77 -2.00
CA CYS A 20 -8.86 -2.39 -1.93
C CYS A 20 -7.53 -2.15 -2.63
N LEU A 21 -6.51 -2.94 -2.28
CA LEU A 21 -5.18 -2.81 -2.86
C LEU A 21 -5.19 -3.15 -4.35
N HIS A 22 -6.05 -4.10 -4.76
CA HIS A 22 -6.25 -4.38 -6.17
C HIS A 22 -6.86 -3.18 -6.92
N CYS A 23 -7.88 -2.51 -6.35
CA CYS A 23 -8.45 -1.29 -6.96
C CYS A 23 -7.42 -0.16 -7.10
N ILE A 24 -6.58 0.07 -6.10
CA ILE A 24 -5.49 1.06 -6.19
C ILE A 24 -4.54 0.67 -7.33
N CYS A 25 -4.06 -0.57 -7.34
CA CYS A 25 -3.17 -1.10 -8.38
C CYS A 25 -3.75 -0.89 -9.80
N MET A 26 -5.03 -1.23 -9.98
CA MET A 26 -5.74 -1.06 -11.25
C MET A 26 -5.86 0.41 -11.67
N ARG A 27 -6.09 1.31 -10.72
CA ARG A 27 -6.18 2.75 -10.99
C ARG A 27 -4.84 3.37 -11.36
N GLU A 28 -3.78 2.99 -10.66
CA GLU A 28 -2.47 3.64 -10.80
C GLU A 28 -1.70 3.13 -12.03
N SER A 29 -1.79 1.83 -12.36
CA SER A 29 -1.02 1.25 -13.47
C SER A 29 -1.74 0.18 -14.27
N GLN A 30 -3.07 0.02 -14.11
CA GLN A 30 -3.80 -1.16 -14.59
C GLN A 30 -3.22 -2.46 -14.03
N CYS A 31 -2.66 -2.35 -12.82
CA CYS A 31 -1.93 -3.38 -12.11
C CYS A 31 -0.82 -4.05 -12.94
N LYS A 32 0.01 -3.21 -13.57
CA LYS A 32 1.20 -3.60 -14.34
C LYS A 32 2.47 -2.90 -13.83
N PRO A 33 3.65 -3.49 -14.02
CA PRO A 33 4.93 -2.85 -13.71
C PRO A 33 5.29 -1.87 -14.84
N ILE A 34 4.83 -0.63 -14.73
CA ILE A 34 4.98 0.39 -15.78
C ILE A 34 6.29 1.20 -15.64
N GLY A 35 7.19 0.80 -14.75
CA GLY A 35 8.43 1.54 -14.48
C GLY A 35 8.15 2.90 -13.86
N CYS A 36 9.13 3.80 -13.99
CA CYS A 36 9.07 5.14 -13.40
C CYS A 36 8.70 6.19 -14.45
N HIS A 37 7.77 7.07 -14.10
CA HIS A 37 7.43 8.24 -14.91
C HIS A 37 7.35 9.52 -14.06
N MET A 38 7.50 10.66 -14.74
CA MET A 38 7.38 11.95 -14.09
C MET A 38 5.92 12.24 -13.72
N ASP A 39 5.69 12.49 -12.44
CA ASP A 39 4.40 12.83 -11.86
C ASP A 39 4.56 14.05 -10.92
N VAL A 40 4.10 15.20 -11.42
CA VAL A 40 4.09 16.50 -10.71
C VAL A 40 5.43 16.82 -10.04
N GLY A 41 6.51 16.83 -10.82
CA GLY A 41 7.85 17.26 -10.35
C GLY A 41 8.67 16.19 -9.62
N SER A 42 8.17 14.95 -9.54
CA SER A 42 8.90 13.82 -8.95
C SER A 42 8.62 12.53 -9.74
N LEU A 43 9.51 11.55 -9.65
CA LEU A 43 9.26 10.24 -10.25
C LEU A 43 8.32 9.40 -9.36
N SER A 44 7.34 8.77 -10.00
CA SER A 44 6.45 7.74 -9.43
C SER A 44 6.69 6.42 -10.18
N CYS A 45 6.74 5.29 -9.47
CA CYS A 45 7.17 4.02 -10.05
C CYS A 45 6.20 2.85 -9.83
N GLY A 46 6.09 1.99 -10.85
CA GLY A 46 5.56 0.63 -10.78
C GLY A 46 4.06 0.50 -10.47
N TYR A 47 3.68 -0.60 -9.81
CA TYR A 47 2.29 -1.02 -9.64
C TYR A 47 1.40 0.00 -8.92
N TYR A 48 1.96 0.66 -7.93
CA TYR A 48 1.26 1.62 -7.08
C TYR A 48 1.80 3.04 -7.25
N GLN A 49 2.59 3.33 -8.29
CA GLN A 49 3.13 4.67 -8.52
C GLN A 49 3.83 5.27 -7.28
N ILE A 50 4.63 4.43 -6.62
CA ILE A 50 5.32 4.76 -5.37
C ILE A 50 6.41 5.80 -5.66
N LYS A 51 6.43 6.90 -4.89
CA LYS A 51 7.51 7.90 -4.87
C LYS A 51 8.61 7.51 -3.89
N ILE A 52 9.86 7.95 -4.10
CA ILE A 52 11.00 7.56 -3.26
C ILE A 52 10.78 7.84 -1.76
N GLY A 53 10.23 9.01 -1.38
CA GLY A 53 9.95 9.31 0.02
C GLY A 53 8.88 8.41 0.64
N TYR A 54 7.92 7.91 -0.16
CA TYR A 54 6.95 6.91 0.32
C TYR A 54 7.65 5.57 0.59
N TYR A 55 8.58 5.18 -0.28
CA TYR A 55 9.38 3.96 -0.12
C TYR A 55 10.29 4.02 1.12
N GLU A 56 10.91 5.17 1.37
CA GLU A 56 11.67 5.41 2.60
C GLU A 56 10.77 5.27 3.83
N ASP A 57 9.57 5.85 3.76
CA ASP A 57 8.65 5.84 4.88
C ASP A 57 8.04 4.46 5.20
N CYS A 58 7.91 3.61 4.18
CA CYS A 58 7.43 2.24 4.34
C CYS A 58 8.52 1.25 4.80
N GLY A 59 9.71 1.75 5.15
CA GLY A 59 10.80 0.94 5.69
C GLY A 59 11.68 0.28 4.62
N GLN A 60 11.61 0.72 3.37
CA GLN A 60 12.45 0.27 2.26
C GLN A 60 12.47 -1.27 2.07
N PRO A 61 11.29 -1.93 1.95
CA PRO A 61 11.22 -3.38 1.84
C PRO A 61 12.00 -3.87 0.61
N GLY A 62 12.60 -5.05 0.75
CA GLY A 62 13.38 -5.69 -0.31
C GLY A 62 14.72 -5.04 -0.63
N LYS A 63 15.12 -3.95 0.05
CA LYS A 63 16.45 -3.34 -0.10
C LYS A 63 17.54 -4.28 0.42
N LYS A 64 18.58 -4.47 -0.40
CA LYS A 64 19.72 -5.32 -0.08
C LYS A 64 20.84 -4.50 0.59
N SER A 65 21.69 -5.17 1.36
CA SER A 65 22.88 -4.54 1.94
C SER A 65 23.79 -4.01 0.83
N GLY A 66 24.23 -2.75 0.95
CA GLY A 66 25.03 -2.06 -0.07
C GLY A 66 24.26 -1.54 -1.29
N GLU A 67 22.95 -1.79 -1.40
CA GLU A 67 22.12 -1.26 -2.48
C GLU A 67 21.68 0.19 -2.18
N SER A 68 21.69 1.06 -3.18
CA SER A 68 21.15 2.41 -3.03
C SER A 68 19.64 2.37 -2.82
N THR A 69 19.11 3.33 -2.05
CA THR A 69 17.65 3.46 -1.84
C THR A 69 16.92 3.62 -3.16
N GLU A 70 17.49 4.36 -4.12
CA GLU A 70 16.87 4.59 -5.42
C GLU A 70 16.76 3.31 -6.26
N ALA A 71 17.81 2.48 -6.31
CA ALA A 71 17.77 1.22 -7.04
C ALA A 71 16.79 0.23 -6.38
N ALA A 72 16.82 0.13 -5.05
CA ALA A 72 15.91 -0.73 -4.29
C ALA A 72 14.44 -0.30 -4.47
N TRP A 73 14.19 1.01 -4.45
CA TRP A 73 12.86 1.60 -4.65
C TRP A 73 12.28 1.24 -6.02
N LYS A 74 13.01 1.51 -7.11
CA LYS A 74 12.52 1.25 -8.48
C LYS A 74 12.21 -0.23 -8.68
N ARG A 75 13.13 -1.10 -8.22
CA ARG A 75 12.96 -2.56 -8.27
C ARG A 75 11.77 -3.04 -7.42
N CYS A 76 11.62 -2.52 -6.21
CA CYS A 76 10.51 -2.88 -5.34
C CYS A 76 9.17 -2.39 -5.89
N ALA A 77 9.13 -1.21 -6.49
CA ALA A 77 7.93 -0.63 -7.07
C ALA A 77 7.39 -1.44 -8.26
N ASP A 78 8.29 -2.01 -9.08
CA ASP A 78 7.96 -2.91 -10.20
C ASP A 78 7.80 -4.38 -9.78
N ASP A 79 7.87 -4.72 -8.50
CA ASP A 79 7.54 -6.03 -7.96
C ASP A 79 6.22 -5.94 -7.17
N LEU A 80 5.19 -6.68 -7.57
CA LEU A 80 3.86 -6.55 -6.97
C LEU A 80 3.90 -6.88 -5.47
N SER A 81 4.61 -7.92 -5.07
CA SER A 81 4.68 -8.35 -3.67
C SER A 81 5.41 -7.32 -2.78
N CYS A 82 6.55 -6.83 -3.24
CA CYS A 82 7.35 -5.84 -2.54
C CYS A 82 6.60 -4.50 -2.44
N SER A 83 6.01 -4.05 -3.54
CA SER A 83 5.25 -2.80 -3.57
C SER A 83 3.97 -2.89 -2.72
N THR A 84 3.25 -4.01 -2.73
CA THR A 84 2.15 -4.27 -1.79
C THR A 84 2.62 -4.18 -0.34
N THR A 85 3.73 -4.86 0.00
CA THR A 85 4.32 -4.81 1.35
C THR A 85 4.64 -3.37 1.77
N CYS A 86 5.17 -2.55 0.85
CA CYS A 86 5.44 -1.14 1.12
C CYS A 86 4.14 -0.36 1.43
N VAL A 87 3.08 -0.53 0.65
CA VAL A 87 1.78 0.13 0.93
C VAL A 87 1.21 -0.30 2.29
N GLU A 88 1.35 -1.58 2.64
CA GLU A 88 0.91 -2.09 3.94
C GLU A 88 1.72 -1.55 5.12
N ASN A 89 3.05 -1.47 4.98
CA ASN A 89 3.92 -0.90 6.00
C ASN A 89 3.62 0.59 6.21
N TYR A 90 3.45 1.34 5.12
CA TYR A 90 3.09 2.76 5.20
C TYR A 90 1.73 2.94 5.89
N TYR A 91 0.72 2.15 5.50
CA TYR A 91 -0.57 2.11 6.19
C TYR A 91 -0.40 1.83 7.70
N ASN A 92 0.37 0.81 8.07
CA ASN A 92 0.56 0.45 9.47
C ASN A 92 1.27 1.55 10.28
N ARG A 93 2.20 2.28 9.64
CA ARG A 93 2.90 3.41 10.26
C ARG A 93 1.98 4.59 10.55
N TYR A 94 1.06 4.92 9.65
CA TYR A 94 0.27 6.16 9.73
C TYR A 94 -1.22 5.98 10.07
N LYS A 95 -1.76 4.75 10.09
CA LYS A 95 -3.20 4.51 10.34
C LYS A 95 -3.74 5.12 11.63
N SER A 96 -2.90 5.26 12.66
CA SER A 96 -3.29 5.88 13.94
C SER A 96 -3.65 7.35 13.80
N GLN A 97 -3.12 8.06 12.79
CA GLN A 97 -3.48 9.45 12.50
C GLN A 97 -4.91 9.60 11.97
N CYS A 98 -5.54 8.50 11.56
CA CYS A 98 -6.92 8.46 11.11
C CYS A 98 -7.90 8.04 12.21
N ASN A 99 -7.42 7.83 13.45
CA ASN A 99 -8.27 7.42 14.56
C ASN A 99 -9.35 8.47 14.83
N GLY A 100 -10.58 8.00 15.09
CA GLY A 100 -11.72 8.89 15.36
C GLY A 100 -12.42 9.44 14.11
N LEU A 101 -11.91 9.18 12.90
CA LEU A 101 -12.56 9.59 11.64
C LEU A 101 -13.65 8.63 11.15
N GLY A 102 -13.85 7.49 11.83
CA GLY A 102 -14.84 6.46 11.42
C GLY A 102 -14.50 5.74 10.11
N MET A 103 -13.26 5.87 9.62
CA MET A 103 -12.84 5.33 8.32
C MET A 103 -12.45 3.85 8.41
N GLY A 104 -12.87 3.06 7.41
CA GLY A 104 -12.44 1.68 7.25
C GLY A 104 -10.99 1.55 6.76
N ALA A 105 -10.39 0.37 6.93
CA ALA A 105 -8.99 0.13 6.58
C ALA A 105 -8.64 0.47 5.12
N CYS A 106 -9.55 0.20 4.17
CA CYS A 106 -9.36 0.57 2.78
C CYS A 106 -9.30 2.08 2.55
N GLN A 107 -10.22 2.83 3.16
CA GLN A 107 -10.27 4.28 2.99
C GLN A 107 -9.02 4.93 3.57
N VAL A 108 -8.53 4.41 4.70
CA VAL A 108 -7.26 4.85 5.29
C VAL A 108 -6.08 4.52 4.38
N LYS A 109 -6.03 3.33 3.75
CA LYS A 109 -4.99 2.99 2.75
C LYS A 109 -5.02 3.95 1.55
N ILE A 110 -6.19 4.32 1.05
CA ILE A 110 -6.35 5.29 -0.04
C ILE A 110 -5.84 6.68 0.37
N LEU A 111 -6.21 7.15 1.57
CA LEU A 111 -5.74 8.44 2.08
C LEU A 111 -4.23 8.47 2.29
N ALA A 112 -3.70 7.42 2.93
CA ALA A 112 -2.27 7.26 3.17
C ALA A 112 -1.49 7.22 1.85
N TYR A 113 -1.98 6.47 0.85
CA TYR A 113 -1.42 6.45 -0.50
C TYR A 113 -1.42 7.84 -1.16
N ALA A 114 -2.57 8.53 -1.15
CA ALA A 114 -2.72 9.84 -1.77
C ALA A 114 -1.94 10.96 -1.03
N LYS A 115 -1.29 10.65 0.11
CA LYS A 115 -0.78 11.63 1.08
C LYS A 115 -1.83 12.70 1.42
N LYS A 116 -3.12 12.33 1.38
CA LYS A 116 -4.25 13.23 1.68
C LYS A 116 -4.74 12.94 3.09
N ARG A 117 -4.88 14.02 3.87
CA ARG A 117 -5.02 14.06 5.34
C ARG A 117 -5.87 12.96 5.96
N CYS A 118 -5.19 12.04 6.63
CA CYS A 118 -5.51 11.76 8.03
C CYS A 118 -4.64 12.69 8.88
N CYS A 119 -5.18 13.84 9.30
CA CYS A 119 -4.54 14.84 10.17
C CYS A 119 -3.01 15.01 10.00
N PHE A 120 -2.61 15.83 9.01
CA PHE A 120 -1.26 16.39 8.84
C PHE A 120 -1.34 17.93 8.90
#